data_AF-A0A6A0B8F2-F1
#
_entry.id   AF-A0A6A0B8F2-F1
#
_cell.length_a   1.000
_cell.length_b   1.000
_cell.length_c   1.000
_cell.angle_alpha   90.00
_cell.angle_beta   90.00
_cell.angle_gamma   90.00
#
_symmetry.space_group_name_H-M   'P 1'
#
loop_
_entity.id
_entity.type
_entity.pdbx_description
1 polymer ?
#
loop_
_entity_poly.entity_id
_entity_poly.type
_entity_poly.pdbx_seq_one_letter_code
_entity_poly.pdbx_strand_id
1 'polypeptide(L)'
;MARNKTIFKEDILNAAERFILEKSPRELTARALSKYMKISTQPLYAEFENMAELKNELFSHIYYRLQTEVFNKKTHDDPIINLSLNYINFAQENPKLFRAIYLEKHGGEDNSINEFSYNIFRSLIKDTPSYANLPEQQINSLLTGTWIVSTGFANLIASDTINPSQSEIVSFLQDAIHDVLKMRIIKP
;
A
#
# COMPACT_ATOMS: atom_id res chain seq x y z
N MET A 1 45.72 4.79 -2.05
CA MET A 1 44.63 5.60 -1.47
C MET A 1 43.34 4.78 -1.55
N ALA A 2 42.66 4.58 -0.43
CA ALA A 2 41.35 3.91 -0.44
C ALA A 2 40.36 4.80 -1.22
N ARG A 3 39.64 4.21 -2.18
CA ARG A 3 38.62 4.91 -2.95
C ARG A 3 37.49 5.31 -1.99
N ASN A 4 37.25 6.60 -1.82
CA ASN A 4 36.19 7.10 -0.92
C ASN A 4 34.82 6.53 -1.35
N LYS A 5 34.06 6.06 -0.36
CA LYS A 5 32.67 5.61 -0.54
C LYS A 5 31.84 6.78 -1.06
N THR A 6 31.22 6.58 -2.22
CA THR A 6 30.50 7.61 -2.98
C THR A 6 29.04 7.28 -3.20
N ILE A 7 28.65 6.02 -2.96
CA ILE A 7 27.27 5.54 -3.02
C ILE A 7 26.93 4.99 -1.64
N PHE A 8 25.87 5.53 -1.04
CA PHE A 8 25.36 5.11 0.25
C PHE A 8 24.04 4.37 0.07
N LYS A 9 23.65 3.63 1.11
CA LYS A 9 22.38 2.93 1.19
C LYS A 9 21.18 3.78 0.74
N GLU A 10 21.11 5.02 1.21
CA GLU A 10 20.03 5.95 0.89
C GLU A 10 20.00 6.35 -0.60
N ASP A 11 21.16 6.49 -1.25
CA ASP A 11 21.22 6.75 -2.70
C ASP A 11 20.63 5.59 -3.50
N ILE A 12 20.87 4.36 -3.04
CA ILE A 12 20.36 3.13 -3.66
C ILE A 12 18.86 3.02 -3.44
N LEU A 13 18.34 3.27 -2.23
CA LEU A 13 16.91 3.23 -1.95
C LEU A 13 16.15 4.28 -2.75
N ASN A 14 16.64 5.53 -2.80
CA ASN A 14 16.04 6.60 -3.62
C ASN A 14 16.07 6.26 -5.11
N ALA A 15 17.15 5.66 -5.60
CA ALA A 15 17.22 5.20 -6.99
C ALA A 15 16.27 4.02 -7.26
N ALA A 16 16.10 3.11 -6.30
CA ALA A 16 15.19 1.99 -6.42
C ALA A 16 13.73 2.44 -6.41
N GLU A 17 13.36 3.42 -5.58
CA GLU A 17 12.02 4.02 -5.59
C GLU A 17 11.73 4.66 -6.96
N ARG A 18 12.64 5.48 -7.49
CA ARG A 18 12.49 6.04 -8.85
C ARG A 18 12.39 4.95 -9.92
N PHE A 19 13.20 3.89 -9.81
CA PHE A 19 13.18 2.78 -10.74
C PHE A 19 11.80 2.10 -10.78
N ILE A 20 11.20 1.80 -9.63
CA ILE A 20 9.91 1.10 -9.60
C ILE A 20 8.74 1.97 -10.08
N LEU A 21 8.86 3.30 -9.98
CA LEU A 21 7.89 4.25 -10.50
C LEU A 21 7.97 4.43 -12.02
N GLU A 22 9.18 4.33 -12.58
CA GLU A 22 9.42 4.47 -14.03
C GLU A 22 9.24 3.16 -14.80
N LYS A 23 9.49 2.03 -14.14
CA LYS A 23 9.51 0.70 -14.74
C LYS A 23 8.51 -0.19 -14.02
N SER A 24 8.92 -1.40 -13.69
CA SER A 24 8.21 -2.27 -12.78
C SER A 24 9.12 -2.70 -11.64
N PRO A 25 8.59 -2.81 -10.42
CA PRO A 25 9.27 -3.52 -9.37
C PRO A 25 9.62 -4.99 -9.65
N ARG A 26 8.88 -5.66 -10.55
CA ARG A 26 9.22 -7.02 -11.00
C ARG A 26 10.55 -7.05 -11.74
N GLU A 27 10.94 -5.93 -12.34
CA GLU A 27 12.20 -5.75 -13.05
C GLU A 27 13.35 -5.30 -12.13
N LEU A 28 13.06 -5.03 -10.84
CA LEU A 28 14.05 -4.57 -9.87
C LEU A 28 15.00 -5.71 -9.49
N THR A 29 16.09 -5.81 -10.24
CA THR A 29 17.21 -6.73 -10.04
C THR A 29 18.50 -5.94 -9.84
N ALA A 30 19.51 -6.56 -9.22
CA ALA A 30 20.81 -5.90 -9.00
C ALA A 30 21.40 -5.34 -10.31
N ARG A 31 21.36 -6.13 -11.39
CA ARG A 31 21.85 -5.70 -12.71
C ARG A 31 21.05 -4.53 -13.28
N ALA A 32 19.73 -4.56 -13.18
CA ALA A 32 18.87 -3.52 -13.72
C ALA A 32 19.04 -2.20 -12.94
N LEU A 33 19.09 -2.27 -11.61
CA LEU A 33 19.28 -1.10 -10.74
C LEU A 33 20.69 -0.50 -10.90
N SER A 34 21.74 -1.32 -10.90
CA SER A 34 23.10 -0.85 -11.15
C SER A 34 23.24 -0.17 -12.52
N LYS A 35 22.62 -0.73 -13.57
CA LYS A 35 22.59 -0.10 -14.90
C LYS A 35 21.85 1.24 -14.85
N TYR A 36 20.74 1.32 -14.13
CA TYR A 36 19.96 2.55 -13.96
C TYR A 36 20.79 3.64 -13.24
N MET A 37 21.53 3.26 -12.21
CA MET A 37 22.41 4.13 -11.43
C MET A 37 23.78 4.39 -12.07
N LYS A 38 24.11 3.75 -13.21
CA LYS A 38 25.41 3.80 -13.90
C LYS A 38 26.60 3.38 -13.01
N ILE A 39 26.40 2.35 -12.20
CA ILE A 39 27.41 1.75 -11.33
C ILE A 39 27.57 0.25 -11.61
N SER A 40 28.59 -0.40 -11.04
CA SER A 40 28.66 -1.86 -10.99
C SER A 40 27.66 -2.40 -9.95
N THR A 41 27.52 -3.72 -9.84
CA THR A 41 26.70 -4.34 -8.78
C THR A 41 27.36 -4.33 -7.41
N GLN A 42 28.67 -4.09 -7.35
CA GLN A 42 29.45 -4.13 -6.11
C GLN A 42 28.96 -3.15 -5.03
N PRO A 43 28.62 -1.87 -5.33
CA PRO A 43 28.10 -0.96 -4.31
C PRO A 43 26.74 -1.38 -3.74
N LEU A 44 25.91 -2.13 -4.50
CA LEU A 44 24.65 -2.66 -3.96
C LEU A 44 24.94 -3.70 -2.89
N TYR A 45 25.81 -4.67 -3.20
CA TYR A 45 26.18 -5.74 -2.26
C TYR A 45 27.09 -5.28 -1.11
N ALA A 46 27.58 -4.04 -1.14
CA ALA A 46 28.26 -3.42 -0.02
C ALA A 46 27.29 -2.86 1.04
N GLU A 47 26.06 -2.52 0.63
CA GLU A 47 25.03 -1.95 1.50
C GLU A 47 23.91 -2.93 1.86
N PHE A 48 23.72 -3.99 1.06
CA PHE A 48 22.68 -5.00 1.22
C PHE A 48 23.26 -6.40 1.02
N GLU A 49 22.91 -7.34 1.89
CA GLU A 49 23.24 -8.76 1.79
C GLU A 49 22.74 -9.35 0.47
N ASN A 50 21.51 -9.00 0.05
CA ASN A 50 20.90 -9.50 -1.16
C ASN A 50 19.76 -8.58 -1.66
N MET A 51 19.19 -8.91 -2.83
CA MET A 51 18.08 -8.15 -3.42
C MET A 51 16.77 -8.26 -2.62
N ALA A 52 16.59 -9.29 -1.80
CA ALA A 52 15.40 -9.41 -0.95
C ALA A 52 15.48 -8.40 0.20
N GLU A 53 16.63 -8.25 0.86
CA GLU A 53 16.85 -7.22 1.88
C GLU A 53 16.62 -5.81 1.32
N LEU A 54 17.21 -5.48 0.15
CA LEU A 54 16.99 -4.19 -0.50
C LEU A 54 15.51 -3.91 -0.77
N LYS A 55 14.78 -4.89 -1.30
CA LYS A 55 13.34 -4.77 -1.57
C LYS A 55 12.56 -4.59 -0.27
N ASN A 56 12.84 -5.38 0.76
CA ASN A 56 12.16 -5.30 2.04
C ASN A 56 12.34 -3.92 2.68
N GLU A 57 13.55 -3.37 2.67
CA GLU A 57 13.81 -2.04 3.21
C GLU A 57 13.15 -0.93 2.38
N LEU A 58 13.22 -1.03 1.04
CA LEU A 58 12.53 -0.11 0.14
C LEU A 58 11.02 -0.06 0.44
N PHE A 59 10.36 -1.22 0.51
CA PHE A 59 8.92 -1.27 0.77
C PHE A 59 8.58 -0.87 2.20
N SER A 60 9.43 -1.19 3.18
CA SER A 60 9.24 -0.73 4.56
C SER A 60 9.24 0.80 4.65
N HIS A 61 10.15 1.49 3.95
CA HIS A 61 10.18 2.96 3.89
C HIS A 61 8.94 3.53 3.19
N ILE A 62 8.51 2.93 2.07
CA ILE A 62 7.30 3.33 1.36
C ILE A 62 6.07 3.17 2.27
N TYR A 63 5.91 2.01 2.89
CA TYR A 63 4.77 1.71 3.78
C TYR A 63 4.74 2.62 5.00
N TYR A 64 5.89 2.93 5.59
CA TYR A 64 5.97 3.89 6.68
C TYR A 64 5.45 5.27 6.24
N ARG A 65 5.89 5.78 5.08
CA ARG A 65 5.40 7.07 4.53
C ARG A 65 3.91 7.03 4.22
N LEU A 66 3.41 5.95 3.61
CA LEU A 66 1.99 5.79 3.35
C LEU A 66 1.16 5.81 4.64
N GLN A 67 1.62 5.11 5.68
CA GLN A 67 0.94 5.09 6.97
C GLN A 67 0.88 6.48 7.60
N THR A 68 1.98 7.23 7.59
CA THR A 68 2.08 8.50 8.32
C THR A 68 1.52 9.70 7.55
N GLU A 69 1.71 9.74 6.23
CA GLU A 69 1.38 10.90 5.38
C GLU A 69 0.07 10.74 4.61
N VAL A 70 -0.32 9.52 4.26
CA VAL A 70 -1.47 9.24 3.41
C VAL A 70 -2.66 8.72 4.22
N PHE A 71 -2.47 7.64 4.96
CA PHE A 71 -3.57 6.90 5.58
C PHE A 71 -3.98 7.41 6.97
N ASN A 72 -3.23 8.35 7.56
CA ASN A 72 -3.54 8.94 8.87
C ASN A 72 -4.48 10.16 8.80
N LYS A 73 -4.95 10.56 7.61
CA LYS A 73 -5.86 11.70 7.46
C LYS A 73 -7.27 11.33 7.97
N LYS A 74 -7.86 12.22 8.78
CA LYS A 74 -9.19 12.03 9.41
C LYS A 74 -10.15 13.10 8.91
N THR A 75 -11.01 12.74 7.95
CA THR A 75 -11.99 13.62 7.30
C THR A 75 -13.45 13.21 7.57
N HIS A 76 -13.65 12.09 8.25
CA HIS A 76 -14.93 11.50 8.63
C HIS A 76 -14.83 10.90 10.04
N ASP A 77 -15.96 10.70 10.74
CA ASP A 77 -15.97 10.17 12.11
C ASP A 77 -15.61 8.66 12.15
N ASP A 78 -15.99 7.93 11.11
CA ASP A 78 -15.68 6.52 10.93
C ASP A 78 -14.25 6.32 10.37
N PRO A 79 -13.36 5.59 11.08
CA PRO A 79 -11.99 5.35 10.64
C PRO A 79 -11.87 4.44 9.41
N ILE A 80 -12.82 3.54 9.17
CA ILE A 80 -12.82 2.68 7.97
C ILE A 80 -13.10 3.56 6.74
N ILE A 81 -14.03 4.51 6.87
CA ILE A 81 -14.34 5.46 5.80
C ILE A 81 -13.13 6.37 5.53
N ASN A 82 -12.46 6.88 6.56
CA ASN A 82 -11.22 7.64 6.40
C ASN A 82 -10.16 6.86 5.61
N LEU A 83 -9.87 5.62 6.01
CA LEU A 83 -8.89 4.78 5.33
C LEU A 83 -9.25 4.54 3.87
N SER A 84 -10.53 4.25 3.61
CA SER A 84 -11.06 4.00 2.26
C SER A 84 -10.95 5.22 1.35
N LEU A 85 -11.32 6.41 1.86
CA LEU A 85 -11.17 7.66 1.11
C LEU A 85 -9.70 8.00 0.85
N ASN A 86 -8.83 7.82 1.85
CA ASN A 86 -7.40 8.04 1.70
C ASN A 86 -6.78 7.10 0.65
N TYR A 87 -7.24 5.85 0.59
CA TYR A 87 -6.85 4.87 -0.44
C TYR A 87 -7.29 5.28 -1.84
N ILE A 88 -8.54 5.71 -2.01
CA ILE A 88 -9.06 6.17 -3.31
C ILE A 88 -8.29 7.41 -3.78
N ASN A 89 -8.12 8.40 -2.91
CA ASN A 89 -7.37 9.62 -3.22
C ASN A 89 -5.91 9.31 -3.56
N PHE A 90 -5.28 8.39 -2.82
CA PHE A 90 -3.91 7.96 -3.12
C PHE A 90 -3.77 7.35 -4.51
N ALA A 91 -4.74 6.53 -4.95
CA ALA A 91 -4.75 5.96 -6.29
C ALA A 91 -4.80 7.03 -7.39
N GLN A 92 -5.53 8.14 -7.13
CA GLN A 92 -5.68 9.26 -8.06
C GLN A 92 -4.46 10.20 -8.06
N GLU A 93 -3.96 10.56 -6.88
CA GLU A 93 -2.85 11.50 -6.70
C GLU A 93 -1.50 10.88 -7.08
N ASN A 94 -1.33 9.57 -6.84
CA ASN A 94 -0.06 8.86 -7.00
C ASN A 94 -0.20 7.57 -7.84
N PRO A 95 -0.73 7.63 -9.07
CA PRO A 95 -1.12 6.44 -9.84
C PRO A 95 0.05 5.50 -10.15
N LYS A 96 1.26 6.03 -10.34
CA LYS A 96 2.47 5.22 -10.57
C LYS A 96 2.86 4.40 -9.34
N LEU A 97 2.85 5.03 -8.16
CA LEU A 97 3.17 4.34 -6.92
C LEU A 97 2.07 3.36 -6.55
N PHE A 98 0.80 3.77 -6.70
CA PHE A 98 -0.35 2.89 -6.51
C PHE A 98 -0.24 1.63 -7.36
N ARG A 99 0.02 1.79 -8.65
CA ARG A 99 0.25 0.65 -9.57
C ARG A 99 1.41 -0.22 -9.10
N ALA A 100 2.55 0.40 -8.78
CA ALA A 100 3.73 -0.31 -8.34
C ALA A 100 3.43 -1.20 -7.12
N ILE A 101 2.72 -0.70 -6.11
CA ILE A 101 2.53 -1.41 -4.84
C ILE A 101 1.28 -2.32 -4.79
N TYR A 102 0.16 -1.92 -5.40
CA TYR A 102 -1.11 -2.63 -5.30
C TYR A 102 -1.41 -3.52 -6.51
N LEU A 103 -0.91 -3.17 -7.69
CA LEU A 103 -1.20 -3.93 -8.93
C LEU A 103 -0.05 -4.85 -9.33
N GLU A 104 1.18 -4.54 -8.91
CA GLU A 104 2.38 -5.26 -9.32
C GLU A 104 3.06 -5.95 -8.13
N LYS A 105 2.85 -7.26 -7.96
CA LYS A 105 3.61 -8.05 -6.96
C LYS A 105 5.14 -7.91 -7.16
N HIS A 106 5.90 -7.68 -6.08
CA HIS A 106 7.37 -7.52 -6.12
C HIS A 106 8.15 -8.86 -6.05
N GLY A 107 7.43 -9.98 -6.05
CA GLY A 107 7.91 -11.36 -6.05
C GLY A 107 6.76 -12.37 -6.10
N GLY A 108 7.04 -13.64 -6.36
CA GLY A 108 6.01 -14.69 -6.50
C GLY A 108 5.20 -14.96 -5.22
N GLU A 109 5.78 -14.68 -4.05
CA GLU A 109 5.20 -14.91 -2.72
C GLU A 109 5.02 -13.62 -1.89
N ASP A 110 5.18 -12.46 -2.53
CA ASP A 110 5.12 -11.18 -1.80
C ASP A 110 3.67 -10.85 -1.39
N ASN A 111 3.41 -10.99 -0.09
CA ASN A 111 2.17 -10.63 0.59
C ASN A 111 2.32 -9.36 1.46
N SER A 112 3.44 -8.64 1.34
CA SER A 112 3.76 -7.52 2.23
C SER A 112 2.72 -6.41 2.19
N ILE A 113 2.16 -6.11 1.01
CA ILE A 113 1.09 -5.11 0.87
C ILE A 113 -0.21 -5.55 1.54
N ASN A 114 -0.53 -6.85 1.51
CA ASN A 114 -1.71 -7.39 2.18
C ASN A 114 -1.54 -7.33 3.69
N GLU A 115 -0.38 -7.71 4.19
CA GLU A 115 -0.04 -7.62 5.60
C GLU A 115 -0.04 -6.17 6.09
N PHE A 116 0.57 -5.24 5.35
CA PHE A 116 0.52 -3.82 5.63
C PHE A 116 -0.92 -3.29 5.68
N SER A 117 -1.73 -3.61 4.67
CA SER A 117 -3.13 -3.15 4.57
C SER A 117 -4.00 -3.73 5.69
N TYR A 118 -3.77 -4.98 6.08
CA TYR A 118 -4.44 -5.61 7.23
C TYR A 118 -4.02 -4.96 8.55
N ASN A 119 -2.71 -4.76 8.76
CA ASN A 119 -2.16 -4.19 9.99
C ASN A 119 -2.63 -2.75 10.21
N ILE A 120 -2.63 -1.92 9.15
CA ILE A 120 -3.11 -0.54 9.26
C ILE A 120 -4.61 -0.51 9.58
N PHE A 121 -5.42 -1.32 8.89
CA PHE A 121 -6.85 -1.43 9.14
C PHE A 121 -7.14 -1.81 10.58
N ARG A 122 -6.54 -2.90 11.07
CA ARG A 122 -6.62 -3.35 12.47
C ARG A 122 -6.23 -2.26 13.45
N SER A 123 -5.11 -1.60 13.20
CA SER A 123 -4.59 -0.56 14.10
C SER A 123 -5.52 0.65 14.21
N LEU A 124 -6.26 0.96 13.15
CA LEU A 124 -7.20 2.08 13.09
C LEU A 124 -8.51 1.78 13.81
N ILE A 125 -9.02 0.55 13.68
CA ILE A 125 -10.33 0.20 14.25
C ILE A 125 -10.27 -0.32 15.69
N LYS A 126 -9.08 -0.74 16.18
CA LYS A 126 -8.93 -1.38 17.51
C LYS A 126 -9.49 -0.54 18.66
N ASP A 127 -9.35 0.78 18.59
CA ASP A 127 -9.76 1.71 19.65
C ASP A 127 -11.15 2.33 19.39
N THR A 128 -11.84 1.86 18.35
CA THR A 128 -13.17 2.38 17.97
C THR A 128 -14.26 1.53 18.61
N PRO A 129 -15.10 2.09 19.50
CA PRO A 129 -16.09 1.32 20.26
C PRO A 129 -17.01 0.45 19.41
N SER A 130 -17.40 0.95 18.22
CA SER A 130 -18.25 0.23 17.26
C SER A 130 -17.62 -1.06 16.70
N TYR A 131 -16.30 -1.20 16.78
CA TYR A 131 -15.54 -2.33 16.23
C TYR A 131 -14.79 -3.16 17.28
N ALA A 132 -14.64 -2.64 18.50
CA ALA A 132 -13.77 -3.21 19.53
C ALA A 132 -14.10 -4.67 19.92
N ASN A 133 -15.36 -5.10 19.79
CA ASN A 133 -15.83 -6.43 20.19
C ASN A 133 -16.19 -7.34 19.00
N LEU A 134 -15.80 -6.98 17.79
CA LEU A 134 -16.12 -7.78 16.61
C LEU A 134 -15.27 -9.05 16.54
N PRO A 135 -15.86 -10.20 16.19
CA PRO A 135 -15.11 -11.41 15.89
C PRO A 135 -14.14 -11.20 14.72
N GLU A 136 -13.05 -11.95 14.73
CA GLU A 136 -12.01 -11.86 13.70
C GLU A 136 -12.55 -11.99 12.27
N GLN A 137 -13.50 -12.90 12.08
CA GLN A 137 -14.14 -13.12 10.79
C GLN A 137 -14.90 -11.88 10.29
N GLN A 138 -15.53 -11.11 11.20
CA GLN A 138 -16.20 -9.87 10.82
C GLN A 138 -15.20 -8.76 10.51
N ILE A 139 -14.09 -8.68 11.26
CA ILE A 139 -13.00 -7.73 10.97
C ILE A 139 -12.42 -7.99 9.57
N ASN A 140 -12.17 -9.26 9.24
CA ASN A 140 -11.71 -9.65 7.91
C ASN A 140 -12.73 -9.35 6.81
N SER A 141 -14.02 -9.55 7.12
CA SER A 141 -15.11 -9.24 6.20
C SER A 141 -15.26 -7.73 5.97
N LEU A 142 -15.05 -6.92 7.02
CA LEU A 142 -15.07 -5.45 6.91
C LEU A 142 -13.94 -4.98 6.02
N LEU A 143 -12.70 -5.42 6.32
CA LEU A 143 -11.54 -5.10 5.48
C LEU A 143 -11.78 -5.50 4.02
N THR A 144 -12.23 -6.73 3.79
CA THR A 144 -12.47 -7.24 2.43
C THR A 144 -13.55 -6.43 1.71
N GLY A 145 -14.69 -6.20 2.37
CA GLY A 145 -15.82 -5.48 1.79
C GLY A 145 -15.48 -4.04 1.44
N THR A 146 -14.89 -3.30 2.38
CA THR A 146 -14.51 -1.90 2.14
C THR A 146 -13.36 -1.77 1.17
N TRP A 147 -12.43 -2.72 1.15
CA TRP A 147 -11.34 -2.73 0.16
C TRP A 147 -11.86 -3.03 -1.25
N ILE A 148 -12.79 -3.98 -1.43
CA ILE A 148 -13.42 -4.21 -2.74
C ILE A 148 -14.10 -2.94 -3.26
N VAL A 149 -14.91 -2.28 -2.42
CA VAL A 149 -15.59 -1.03 -2.78
C VAL A 149 -14.57 0.05 -3.13
N SER A 150 -13.55 0.26 -2.28
CA SER A 150 -12.52 1.28 -2.49
C SER A 150 -11.71 1.04 -3.76
N THR A 151 -11.37 -0.22 -4.04
CA THR A 151 -10.64 -0.61 -5.27
C THR A 151 -11.49 -0.40 -6.51
N GLY A 152 -12.80 -0.71 -6.42
CA GLY A 152 -13.76 -0.42 -7.48
C GLY A 152 -13.79 1.06 -7.83
N PHE A 153 -13.96 1.93 -6.83
CA PHE A 153 -13.93 3.38 -7.03
C PHE A 153 -12.57 3.86 -7.57
N ALA A 154 -11.46 3.44 -6.97
CA ALA A 154 -10.12 3.84 -7.40
C ALA A 154 -9.89 3.54 -8.89
N ASN A 155 -10.22 2.32 -9.34
CA ASN A 155 -10.03 1.92 -10.73
C ASN A 155 -11.01 2.62 -11.69
N LEU A 156 -12.30 2.69 -11.34
CA LEU A 156 -13.32 3.28 -12.21
C LEU A 156 -13.15 4.80 -12.37
N ILE A 157 -12.65 5.49 -11.33
CA ILE A 157 -12.30 6.91 -11.43
C ILE A 157 -11.00 7.09 -12.22
N ALA A 158 -9.98 6.26 -11.98
CA ALA A 158 -8.73 6.32 -12.74
C ALA A 158 -8.92 6.06 -14.24
N SER A 159 -9.95 5.29 -14.62
CA SER A 159 -10.35 5.06 -16.01
C SER A 159 -11.36 6.07 -16.57
N ASP A 160 -11.65 7.16 -15.85
CA ASP A 160 -12.65 8.20 -16.20
C ASP A 160 -14.03 7.63 -16.56
N THR A 161 -14.37 6.47 -15.97
CA THR A 161 -15.62 5.75 -16.24
C THR A 161 -16.76 6.28 -15.39
N ILE A 162 -16.43 6.76 -14.19
CA ILE A 162 -17.35 7.40 -13.25
C ILE A 162 -16.69 8.63 -12.64
N ASN A 163 -17.51 9.59 -12.21
CA ASN A 163 -17.06 10.78 -11.47
C ASN A 163 -17.96 11.03 -10.25
N PRO A 164 -17.90 10.14 -9.22
CA PRO A 164 -18.72 10.25 -8.03
C PRO A 164 -18.25 11.39 -7.14
N SER A 165 -19.20 12.05 -6.50
CA SER A 165 -18.94 12.90 -5.35
C SER A 165 -18.42 12.09 -4.15
N GLN A 166 -17.69 12.75 -3.26
CA GLN A 166 -17.24 12.11 -2.02
C GLN A 166 -18.41 11.54 -1.20
N SER A 167 -19.55 12.22 -1.17
CA SER A 167 -20.75 11.74 -0.46
C SER A 167 -21.33 10.45 -1.05
N GLU A 168 -21.27 10.28 -2.38
CA GLU A 168 -21.67 9.02 -3.00
C GLU A 168 -20.72 7.89 -2.59
N ILE A 169 -19.40 8.12 -2.66
CA ILE A 169 -18.41 7.13 -2.21
C ILE A 169 -18.66 6.73 -0.74
N VAL A 170 -18.88 7.72 0.13
CA VAL A 170 -19.18 7.48 1.55
C VAL A 170 -20.45 6.65 1.74
N SER A 171 -21.52 6.92 0.98
CA SER A 171 -22.76 6.14 1.04
C SER A 171 -22.52 4.66 0.72
N PHE A 172 -21.80 4.36 -0.37
CA PHE A 172 -21.46 2.98 -0.72
C PHE A 172 -20.60 2.27 0.33
N LEU A 173 -19.66 3.00 0.96
CA LEU A 173 -18.85 2.47 2.05
C LEU A 173 -19.69 2.19 3.30
N GLN A 174 -20.60 3.08 3.65
CA GLN A 174 -21.53 2.91 4.78
C GLN A 174 -22.42 1.69 4.58
N ASP A 175 -22.96 1.51 3.37
CA ASP A 175 -23.76 0.33 3.02
C ASP A 175 -22.94 -0.95 3.16
N ALA A 176 -21.69 -0.97 2.65
CA ALA A 176 -20.81 -2.12 2.78
C ALA A 176 -20.47 -2.46 4.24
N ILE A 177 -20.17 -1.44 5.06
CA ILE A 177 -19.91 -1.63 6.50
C ILE A 177 -21.15 -2.20 7.19
N HIS A 178 -22.32 -1.60 6.95
CA HIS A 178 -23.58 -2.02 7.55
C HIS A 178 -23.97 -3.45 7.16
N ASP A 179 -23.82 -3.82 5.90
CA ASP A 179 -24.11 -5.16 5.41
C ASP A 179 -23.22 -6.20 6.09
N VAL A 180 -21.91 -5.93 6.20
CA VAL A 180 -20.99 -6.83 6.91
C VAL A 180 -21.34 -6.96 8.38
N LEU A 181 -21.66 -5.86 9.08
CA LEU A 181 -22.06 -5.91 10.49
C LEU A 181 -23.38 -6.67 10.71
N LYS A 182 -24.24 -6.74 9.69
CA LYS A 182 -25.49 -7.51 9.71
C LYS A 182 -25.33 -8.95 9.26
N MET A 183 -24.23 -9.32 8.60
CA MET A 183 -24.01 -10.70 8.17
C MET A 183 -24.01 -11.62 9.39
N ARG A 184 -24.97 -12.55 9.41
CA ARG A 184 -24.93 -13.66 10.37
C ARG A 184 -23.69 -14.46 10.07
N ILE A 185 -22.84 -14.65 11.07
CA ILE A 185 -21.66 -15.51 10.97
C ILE A 185 -22.16 -16.90 10.55
N ILE A 186 -21.92 -17.27 9.29
CA ILE A 186 -22.16 -18.62 8.82
C ILE A 186 -21.08 -19.45 9.51
N LYS A 187 -21.48 -20.20 10.54
CA LYS A 187 -20.60 -21.20 11.13
C LYS A 187 -20.30 -22.25 10.04
N PRO A 188 -19.03 -22.62 9.85
CA PRO A 188 -18.66 -23.69 8.93
C PRO A 188 -19.30 -25.02 9.35
#